data_AF-A0A7K1FSF2-F1
#
_entry.id   AF-A0A7K1FSF2-F1
#
_cell.length_a   1.000
_cell.length_b   1.000
_cell.length_c   1.000
_cell.angle_alpha   90.00
_cell.angle_beta   90.00
_cell.angle_gamma   90.00
#
_symmetry.space_group_name_H-M   'P 1'
#
loop_
_entity.id
_entity.type
_entity.pdbx_description
1 polymer ?
#
loop_
_entity_poly.entity_id
_entity_poly.type
_entity_poly.pdbx_seq_one_letter_code
_entity_poly.pdbx_strand_id
1 'polypeptide(L)'
;MEWWRWAAAGVELLLLVVLVLLRFDSLRDRPGWSMARAARRASIWAVLIPIGVAAVLLVPGWAVLVLLAVPALVIGTMAMAS
;
A
#
# COMPACT_ATOMS: atom_id res chain seq x y z
N MET A 1 -0.33 -24.86 -8.33
CA MET A 1 0.55 -23.68 -8.44
C MET A 1 -0.12 -22.40 -7.91
N GLU A 2 -1.01 -22.48 -6.91
CA GLU A 2 -1.69 -21.29 -6.35
C GLU A 2 -1.06 -20.75 -5.06
N TRP A 3 -0.27 -21.56 -4.35
CA TRP A 3 0.30 -21.16 -3.05
C TRP A 3 1.18 -19.90 -3.16
N TRP A 4 1.94 -19.74 -4.25
CA TRP A 4 2.76 -18.55 -4.47
C TRP A 4 1.92 -17.30 -4.72
N ARG A 5 0.72 -17.43 -5.34
CA ARG A 5 -0.19 -16.30 -5.56
C ARG A 5 -0.77 -15.81 -4.24
N TRP A 6 -1.14 -16.73 -3.36
CA TRP A 6 -1.58 -16.39 -2.01
C TRP A 6 -0.48 -15.74 -1.18
N ALA A 7 0.75 -16.25 -1.28
CA ALA A 7 1.91 -15.61 -0.65
C ALA A 7 2.13 -14.19 -1.19
N ALA A 8 2.11 -14.01 -2.52
CA ALA A 8 2.25 -12.70 -3.16
C ALA A 8 1.13 -11.74 -2.75
N ALA A 9 -0.12 -12.20 -2.67
CA ALA A 9 -1.24 -11.38 -2.19
C ALA A 9 -1.07 -10.96 -0.73
N GLY A 10 -0.52 -11.84 0.11
CA GLY A 10 -0.16 -11.52 1.49
C GLY A 10 0.95 -10.46 1.59
N VAL A 11 1.97 -10.56 0.74
CA VAL A 11 3.03 -9.54 0.65
C VAL A 11 2.47 -8.21 0.15
N GLU A 12 1.66 -8.21 -0.90
CA GLU A 12 1.01 -7.01 -1.44
C GLU A 12 0.12 -6.33 -0.38
N LEU A 13 -0.68 -7.11 0.34
CA LEU A 13 -1.49 -6.64 1.46
C LEU A 13 -0.62 -5.89 2.48
N LEU A 14 0.51 -6.50 2.88
CA LEU A 14 1.42 -5.90 3.84
C LEU A 14 2.01 -4.59 3.31
N LEU A 15 2.49 -4.58 2.06
CA LEU A 15 3.05 -3.39 1.42
C LEU A 15 2.03 -2.26 1.36
N LEU A 16 0.80 -2.53 0.93
CA LEU A 16 -0.24 -1.51 0.84
C LEU A 16 -0.67 -1.00 2.21
N VAL A 17 -0.75 -1.86 3.24
CA VAL A 17 -1.00 -1.43 4.62
C VAL A 17 0.10 -0.48 5.10
N VAL A 18 1.37 -0.85 4.93
CA VAL A 18 2.52 -0.01 5.29
C VAL A 18 2.45 1.32 4.56
N LEU A 19 2.14 1.30 3.26
CA LEU A 19 2.01 2.52 2.44
C LEU A 19 0.90 3.44 2.98
N VAL A 20 -0.26 2.89 3.35
CA VAL A 20 -1.35 3.68 3.95
C VAL A 20 -0.94 4.27 5.30
N LEU A 21 -0.20 3.52 6.13
CA LEU A 21 0.30 4.01 7.42
C LEU A 21 1.33 5.13 7.25
N LEU A 22 2.30 4.97 6.35
CA LEU A 22 3.26 6.04 6.02
C LEU A 22 2.55 7.27 5.47
N ARG A 23 1.53 7.06 4.62
CA ARG A 23 0.72 8.17 4.13
C ARG A 23 -0.02 8.87 5.26
N PHE A 24 -0.59 8.13 6.20
CA PHE A 24 -1.23 8.70 7.38
C PHE A 24 -0.26 9.54 8.22
N ASP A 25 0.93 9.02 8.49
CA ASP A 25 1.97 9.73 9.25
C ASP A 25 2.37 11.05 8.56
N SER A 26 2.65 10.99 7.25
CA SER A 26 2.95 12.20 6.46
C SER A 26 1.82 13.25 6.43
N LEU A 27 0.56 12.81 6.62
CA LEU A 27 -0.61 13.70 6.66
C LEU A 27 -0.87 14.25 8.06
N ARG A 28 -0.49 13.49 9.10
CA ARG A 28 -0.59 13.90 10.50
C ARG A 28 0.31 15.10 10.78
N ASP A 29 1.50 15.12 10.20
CA ASP A 29 2.50 16.16 10.45
C ASP A 29 2.23 17.46 9.68
N ARG A 30 1.11 17.53 8.92
CA ARG A 30 0.75 18.76 8.18
C ARG A 30 0.24 19.86 9.12
N PRO A 31 0.78 21.09 9.01
CA PRO A 31 0.33 22.22 9.82
C PRO A 31 -1.18 22.48 9.65
N GLY A 32 -1.90 22.62 10.76
CA GLY A 32 -3.33 22.93 10.78
C GLY A 32 -4.26 21.76 10.47
N TRP A 33 -3.75 20.53 10.36
CA TRP A 33 -4.58 19.34 10.19
C TRP A 33 -4.91 18.70 11.55
N SER A 34 -6.18 18.35 11.75
CA SER A 34 -6.58 17.52 12.89
C SER A 34 -6.35 16.04 12.59
N MET A 35 -6.15 15.25 13.65
CA MET A 35 -5.99 13.79 13.57
C MET A 35 -7.12 13.11 12.76
N ALA A 36 -8.37 13.54 12.98
CA ALA A 36 -9.53 13.03 12.26
C ALA A 36 -9.50 13.35 10.75
N ARG A 37 -9.00 14.55 10.38
CA ARG A 37 -8.85 14.95 8.97
C ARG A 37 -7.74 14.16 8.28
N ALA A 38 -6.61 13.93 8.97
CA ALA A 38 -5.54 13.07 8.47
C ALA A 38 -6.03 11.63 8.26
N ALA A 39 -6.72 11.06 9.24
CA ALA A 39 -7.26 9.70 9.18
C ALA A 39 -8.26 9.52 8.03
N ARG A 40 -9.20 10.46 7.88
CA ARG A 40 -10.20 10.43 6.79
C ARG A 40 -9.57 10.54 5.41
N ARG A 41 -8.43 11.23 5.28
CA ARG A 41 -7.75 11.34 3.99
C ARG A 41 -6.88 10.10 3.71
N ALA A 42 -6.29 9.49 4.74
CA ALA A 42 -5.58 8.23 4.62
C ALA A 42 -6.52 7.05 4.32
N SER A 43 -7.74 7.03 4.88
CA SER A 43 -8.69 5.95 4.64
C SER A 43 -9.14 5.83 3.17
N ILE A 44 -9.09 6.93 2.41
CA ILE A 44 -9.32 6.89 0.95
C ILE A 44 -8.27 5.99 0.27
N TRP A 45 -7.03 6.01 0.74
CA TRP A 45 -5.96 5.15 0.22
C TRP A 45 -6.14 3.69 0.64
N ALA A 46 -6.86 3.41 1.73
CA ALA A 46 -7.12 2.04 2.17
C ALA A 46 -7.95 1.23 1.16
N VAL A 47 -8.68 1.90 0.26
CA VAL A 47 -9.38 1.25 -0.87
C VAL A 47 -8.40 0.54 -1.81
N LEU A 48 -7.13 0.96 -1.87
CA LEU A 48 -6.11 0.27 -2.66
C LEU A 48 -5.83 -1.14 -2.15
N ILE A 49 -6.02 -1.41 -0.85
CA ILE A 49 -5.73 -2.72 -0.25
C ILE A 49 -6.57 -3.84 -0.90
N PRO A 50 -7.92 -3.81 -0.86
CA PRO A 50 -8.71 -4.85 -1.50
C PRO A 50 -8.51 -4.89 -3.02
N ILE A 51 -8.26 -3.74 -3.66
CA ILE A 51 -8.00 -3.67 -5.10
C ILE A 51 -6.69 -4.38 -5.46
N GLY A 52 -5.59 -4.08 -4.75
CA GLY A 52 -4.28 -4.68 -5.00
C GLY A 52 -4.26 -6.18 -4.72
N VAL A 53 -4.90 -6.61 -3.62
CA VAL A 53 -5.04 -8.04 -3.31
C VAL A 53 -5.83 -8.78 -4.40
N ALA A 54 -6.98 -8.24 -4.80
CA ALA A 54 -7.76 -8.83 -5.89
C ALA A 54 -6.97 -8.84 -7.21
N ALA A 55 -6.25 -7.76 -7.52
CA ALA A 55 -5.42 -7.67 -8.70
C ALA A 55 -4.35 -8.77 -8.72
N VAL A 56 -3.57 -8.96 -7.64
CA VAL A 56 -2.53 -10.01 -7.56
C VAL A 56 -3.09 -11.40 -7.83
N LEU A 57 -4.28 -11.70 -7.32
CA LEU A 57 -4.89 -13.01 -7.52
C LEU A 57 -5.38 -13.23 -8.95
N LEU A 58 -5.82 -12.18 -9.65
CA LEU A 58 -6.48 -12.26 -10.95
C LEU A 58 -5.55 -12.01 -12.15
N VAL A 59 -4.45 -11.28 -11.97
CA VAL A 59 -3.56 -10.90 -13.09
C VAL A 59 -2.54 -12.00 -13.44
N PRO A 60 -1.91 -11.95 -14.64
CA PRO A 60 -0.78 -12.81 -14.99
C PRO A 60 0.43 -12.63 -14.05
N GLY A 61 1.26 -13.65 -13.88
CA GLY A 61 2.36 -13.63 -12.90
C GLY A 61 3.40 -12.52 -13.11
N TRP A 62 3.69 -12.12 -14.34
CA TRP A 62 4.58 -10.99 -14.60
C TRP A 62 4.01 -9.66 -14.09
N ALA A 63 2.69 -9.49 -14.12
CA ALA A 63 2.01 -8.30 -13.62
C ALA A 63 1.98 -8.28 -12.08
N VAL A 64 1.98 -9.45 -11.43
CA VAL A 64 2.13 -9.55 -9.96
C VAL A 64 3.46 -8.94 -9.51
N LEU A 65 4.56 -9.17 -10.25
CA LEU A 65 5.85 -8.58 -9.92
C LEU A 65 5.82 -7.05 -9.99
N VAL A 66 5.12 -6.49 -10.98
CA VAL A 66 4.93 -5.03 -11.10
C VAL A 66 4.08 -4.51 -9.94
N LEU A 67 2.99 -5.20 -9.62
CA LEU A 67 2.12 -4.84 -8.50
C LEU A 67 2.88 -4.78 -7.18
N LEU A 68 3.76 -5.75 -6.91
CA LEU A 68 4.62 -5.74 -5.72
C LEU A 68 5.70 -4.65 -5.76
N ALA A 69 6.32 -4.44 -6.92
CA ALA A 69 7.44 -3.51 -7.07
C ALA A 69 7.03 -2.06 -6.82
N VAL A 70 5.87 -1.63 -7.33
CA VAL A 70 5.41 -0.24 -7.19
C VAL A 70 5.29 0.22 -5.73
N PRO A 71 4.49 -0.42 -4.84
CA PRO A 71 4.37 -0.01 -3.45
C PRO A 71 5.69 -0.20 -2.70
N ALA A 72 6.48 -1.23 -3.00
CA ALA A 72 7.82 -1.40 -2.40
C ALA A 72 8.75 -0.23 -2.72
N LEU A 73 8.77 0.24 -3.98
CA LEU A 73 9.55 1.41 -4.39
C LEU A 73 9.05 2.69 -3.72
N VAL A 74 7.74 2.90 -3.66
CA VAL A 74 7.16 4.09 -2.99
C VAL A 74 7.53 4.09 -1.51
N ILE A 75 7.37 2.96 -0.81
CA ILE A 75 7.79 2.81 0.59
C ILE A 75 9.27 3.12 0.73
N GLY A 76 10.12 2.54 -0.13
CA GLY A 76 11.57 2.81 -0.13
C GLY A 76 11.89 4.30 -0.29
N THR A 77 11.22 4.99 -1.22
CA THR A 77 11.41 6.44 -1.39
C THR A 77 10.96 7.26 -0.18
N MET A 78 9.86 6.88 0.47
CA MET A 78 9.41 7.55 1.69
C MET A 78 10.37 7.31 2.85
N ALA A 79 10.86 6.07 3.00
CA ALA A 79 11.80 5.69 4.05
C ALA A 79 13.18 6.37 3.91
N MET A 80 13.61 6.69 2.68
CA MET A 80 14.84 7.45 2.45
C MET A 80 14.67 8.96 2.66
N ALA A 81 13.44 9.47 2.63
CA ALA A 81 13.14 10.90 2.76
C ALA A 81 12.84 11.33 4.21
N SER A 82 12.60 10.36 5.10
CA SER A 82 12.42 10.50 6.55
C SER A 82 13.73 10.37 7.30
#